data_AF-A0AAD6YWN6-F1
#
_entry.id   AF-A0AAD6YWN6-F1
#
_cell.length_a   1.000
_cell.length_b   1.000
_cell.length_c   1.000
_cell.angle_alpha   90.00
_cell.angle_beta   90.00
_cell.angle_gamma   90.00
#
_symmetry.space_group_name_H-M   'P 1'
#
loop_
_entity.id
_entity.type
_entity.pdbx_description
1 polymer ?
#
loop_
_entity_poly.entity_id
_entity_poly.type
_entity_poly.pdbx_seq_one_letter_code
_entity_poly.pdbx_strand_id
1 'polypeptide(L)'
;MDELMKAPPTVSMVSQPAAGLSSGPGSFESTYRTVMGFNDELSDDDGEQGKVKVLFDEGLEEEMEHISNKYPPGMCSLHPDLKCYHSCVTNLHFKLDRLKNIVWAAAIKKGMASLITPPLASNHFKTSVALRNTISSRRSHPSKNYVILSSRWPAIHQLMSGPLKILADA
;
A
#
# COMPACT_ATOMS: atom_id res chain seq x y z
N MET A 1 -15.84 63.32 19.51
CA MET A 1 -15.78 62.69 18.17
C MET A 1 -15.51 61.19 18.31
N ASP A 2 -16.23 60.57 19.25
CA ASP A 2 -17.18 59.46 19.05
C ASP A 2 -17.11 58.82 17.66
N GLU A 3 -16.59 57.60 17.58
CA GLU A 3 -17.34 56.34 17.72
C GLU A 3 -17.76 55.82 16.34
N LEU A 4 -17.03 54.83 15.82
CA LEU A 4 -17.62 53.89 14.87
C LEU A 4 -16.90 52.54 14.95
N MET A 5 -17.31 51.74 15.93
CA MET A 5 -16.97 50.33 16.04
C MET A 5 -17.63 49.58 14.86
N LYS A 6 -16.82 49.02 13.95
CA LYS A 6 -17.31 48.20 12.85
C LYS A 6 -17.61 46.80 13.39
N ALA A 7 -18.88 46.45 13.51
CA ALA A 7 -19.31 45.11 13.88
C ALA A 7 -18.96 44.07 12.79
N PRO A 8 -18.60 42.82 13.15
CA PRO A 8 -18.42 41.74 12.19
C PRO A 8 -19.78 41.22 11.67
N PRO A 9 -19.83 40.71 10.42
CA PRO A 9 -21.05 40.13 9.88
C PRO A 9 -21.39 38.82 10.58
N THR A 10 -22.57 38.78 11.22
CA THR A 10 -23.24 37.57 11.69
C THR A 10 -23.66 36.72 10.50
N VAL A 11 -23.03 35.55 10.32
CA VAL A 11 -23.48 34.56 9.34
C VAL A 11 -24.54 33.70 10.01
N SER A 12 -25.80 33.92 9.61
CA SER A 12 -26.95 33.17 10.09
C SER A 12 -26.86 31.69 9.73
N MET A 13 -27.14 30.86 10.74
CA MET A 13 -27.28 29.42 10.65
C MET A 13 -28.48 29.05 9.78
N VAL A 14 -28.26 28.21 8.76
CA VAL A 14 -29.35 27.51 8.07
C VAL A 14 -29.49 26.12 8.67
N SER A 15 -30.57 25.91 9.42
CA SER A 15 -31.03 24.58 9.82
C SER A 15 -31.62 23.89 8.60
N GLN A 16 -31.04 22.76 8.20
CA GLN A 16 -31.68 21.85 7.24
C GLN A 16 -32.51 20.78 7.98
N PRO A 17 -33.72 20.47 7.49
CA PRO A 17 -34.63 19.53 8.13
C PRO A 17 -34.23 18.06 7.90
N ALA A 18 -34.54 17.24 8.90
CA ALA A 18 -34.49 15.78 8.85
C ALA A 18 -35.70 15.22 8.08
N ALA A 19 -35.43 14.43 7.05
CA ALA A 19 -36.28 13.33 6.58
C ALA A 19 -35.53 12.57 5.47
N GLY A 20 -35.31 11.27 5.64
CA GLY A 20 -34.66 10.46 4.61
C GLY A 20 -34.25 9.08 5.10
N LEU A 21 -35.21 8.31 5.59
CA LEU A 21 -35.07 6.85 5.71
C LEU A 21 -34.95 6.27 4.30
N SER A 22 -33.78 5.74 3.93
CA SER A 22 -33.66 4.71 2.91
C SER A 22 -32.74 3.60 3.40
N SER A 23 -33.34 2.69 4.16
CA SER A 23 -32.81 1.34 4.35
C SER A 23 -32.93 0.60 3.02
N GLY A 24 -31.92 0.74 2.16
CA GLY A 24 -31.71 -0.16 1.02
C GLY A 24 -30.61 -1.16 1.37
N PRO A 25 -30.89 -2.46 1.49
CA PRO A 25 -29.84 -3.48 1.42
C PRO A 25 -29.37 -3.55 -0.03
N GLY A 26 -28.51 -2.60 -0.41
CA GLY A 26 -27.70 -2.68 -1.62
C GLY A 26 -26.66 -3.77 -1.42
N SER A 27 -27.09 -5.01 -1.62
CA SER A 27 -26.24 -6.15 -1.92
C SER A 27 -25.44 -5.81 -3.17
N PHE A 28 -24.33 -5.11 -3.00
CA PHE A 28 -23.27 -5.17 -3.99
C PHE A 28 -22.60 -6.52 -3.73
N GLU A 29 -23.16 -7.56 -4.33
CA GLU A 29 -22.32 -8.64 -4.80
C GLU A 29 -21.26 -7.95 -5.65
N SER A 30 -20.09 -7.74 -5.06
CA SER A 30 -18.87 -7.55 -5.80
C SER A 30 -18.67 -8.84 -6.55
N THR A 31 -19.37 -8.95 -7.68
CA THR A 31 -19.12 -9.86 -8.78
C THR A 31 -17.63 -9.77 -9.03
N TYR A 32 -16.89 -10.68 -8.41
CA TYR A 32 -15.62 -11.09 -8.94
C TYR A 32 -15.96 -11.41 -10.38
N ARG A 33 -15.44 -10.59 -11.28
CA ARG A 33 -15.59 -10.74 -12.71
C ARG A 33 -14.88 -12.02 -13.05
N THR A 34 -15.65 -13.10 -12.96
CA THR A 34 -15.43 -14.39 -13.57
C THR A 34 -15.24 -14.12 -15.05
N VAL A 35 -13.99 -13.94 -15.47
CA VAL A 35 -13.60 -14.16 -16.86
C VAL A 35 -13.45 -15.67 -17.01
N MET A 36 -14.56 -16.39 -16.87
CA MET A 36 -14.70 -17.74 -17.41
C MET A 36 -15.64 -17.59 -18.58
N GLY A 37 -15.06 -17.42 -19.78
CA GLY A 37 -15.77 -17.65 -21.01
C GLY A 37 -16.16 -19.11 -21.05
N PHE A 38 -17.43 -19.40 -20.77
CA PHE A 38 -18.07 -20.64 -21.14
C PHE A 38 -18.22 -20.64 -22.66
N ASN A 39 -17.23 -21.17 -23.38
CA ASN A 39 -17.49 -21.76 -24.68
C ASN A 39 -17.87 -23.22 -24.42
N ASP A 40 -19.17 -23.47 -24.50
CA ASP A 40 -19.76 -24.79 -24.54
C ASP A 40 -19.51 -25.34 -25.96
N GLU A 41 -18.36 -25.98 -26.16
CA GLU A 41 -18.13 -26.83 -27.33
C GLU A 41 -17.42 -28.10 -26.87
N LEU A 42 -18.22 -29.17 -26.79
CA LEU A 42 -17.81 -30.52 -26.46
C LEU A 42 -16.85 -31.04 -27.54
N SER A 43 -15.56 -31.14 -27.20
CA SER A 43 -14.60 -31.93 -27.97
C SER A 43 -13.89 -32.89 -27.03
N ASP A 44 -14.12 -34.17 -27.28
CA ASP A 44 -13.55 -35.35 -26.64
C ASP A 44 -12.06 -35.43 -27.05
N ASP A 45 -11.16 -34.82 -26.27
CA ASP A 45 -9.72 -34.81 -26.53
C ASP A 45 -8.94 -35.21 -25.26
N ASP A 46 -8.09 -36.22 -25.44
CA ASP A 46 -7.38 -36.99 -24.44
C ASP A 46 -6.43 -36.12 -23.58
N GLY A 47 -6.89 -35.75 -22.39
CA GLY A 47 -6.15 -35.97 -21.15
C GLY A 47 -4.69 -35.51 -21.05
N GLU A 48 -4.36 -34.24 -21.32
CA GLU A 48 -3.16 -33.63 -20.76
C GLU A 48 -3.54 -32.43 -19.87
N GLN A 49 -3.58 -32.68 -18.55
CA GLN A 49 -3.78 -31.65 -17.54
C GLN A 49 -2.58 -30.71 -17.52
N GLY A 50 -2.57 -29.75 -18.44
CA GLY A 50 -1.67 -28.63 -18.43
C GLY A 50 -1.84 -27.89 -17.11
N LYS A 51 -0.95 -28.14 -16.14
CA LYS A 51 -0.75 -27.25 -15.00
C LYS A 51 -0.54 -25.87 -15.59
N VAL A 52 -1.55 -25.02 -15.51
CA VAL A 52 -1.42 -23.58 -15.76
C VAL A 52 -0.43 -23.09 -14.71
N LYS A 53 0.86 -23.13 -15.05
CA LYS A 53 1.88 -22.36 -14.36
C LYS A 53 1.42 -20.93 -14.57
N VAL A 54 0.80 -20.37 -13.55
CA VAL A 54 0.61 -18.93 -13.44
C VAL A 54 2.03 -18.39 -13.56
N LEU A 55 2.39 -17.96 -14.75
CA LEU A 55 3.63 -17.26 -15.02
C LEU A 55 3.52 -16.01 -14.16
N PHE A 56 4.12 -16.06 -12.98
CA PHE A 56 4.31 -14.88 -12.16
C PHE A 56 5.04 -13.90 -13.09
N ASP A 57 4.35 -12.79 -13.40
CA ASP A 57 4.82 -11.81 -14.38
C ASP A 57 6.31 -11.55 -14.17
N GLU A 58 7.12 -11.89 -15.18
CA GLU A 58 8.56 -11.67 -15.17
C GLU A 58 8.80 -10.17 -14.83
N GLY A 59 9.53 -9.91 -13.74
CA GLY A 59 9.74 -8.57 -13.18
C GLY A 59 8.87 -8.16 -11.99
N LEU A 60 7.89 -8.98 -11.56
CA LEU A 60 7.17 -8.74 -10.30
C LEU A 60 8.08 -9.02 -9.09
N GLU A 61 8.98 -10.01 -9.21
CA GLU A 61 9.94 -10.36 -8.18
C GLU A 61 10.96 -9.24 -7.90
N GLU A 62 11.43 -8.54 -8.94
CA GLU A 62 12.32 -7.38 -8.81
C GLU A 62 11.68 -6.27 -7.97
N GLU A 63 10.42 -5.94 -8.25
CA GLU A 63 9.68 -4.94 -7.46
C GLU A 63 9.42 -5.40 -6.03
N MET A 64 9.15 -6.69 -5.81
CA MET A 64 9.03 -7.25 -4.45
C MET A 64 10.34 -7.16 -3.67
N GLU A 65 11.47 -7.36 -4.33
CA GLU A 65 12.79 -7.23 -3.75
C GLU A 65 13.07 -5.75 -3.41
N HIS A 66 12.77 -4.82 -4.30
CA HIS A 66 12.87 -3.38 -4.02
C HIS A 66 12.04 -2.95 -2.81
N ILE A 67 10.79 -3.40 -2.70
CA ILE A 67 9.94 -3.14 -1.53
C ILE A 67 10.57 -3.75 -0.26
N SER A 68 11.06 -4.99 -0.35
CA SER A 68 11.63 -5.70 0.80
C SER A 68 12.94 -5.07 1.29
N ASN A 69 13.76 -4.58 0.37
CA ASN A 69 15.01 -3.88 0.66
C ASN A 69 14.77 -2.47 1.19
N LYS A 70 13.69 -1.81 0.76
CA LYS A 70 13.29 -0.50 1.26
C LYS A 70 12.75 -0.56 2.70
N TYR A 71 12.04 -1.63 3.04
CA TYR A 71 11.38 -1.80 4.34
C TYR A 71 11.84 -3.08 5.06
N PRO A 72 13.11 -3.16 5.48
CA PRO A 72 13.60 -4.29 6.28
C PRO A 72 12.98 -4.31 7.68
N PRO A 73 13.02 -5.46 8.38
CA PRO A 73 12.61 -5.52 9.78
C PRO A 73 13.53 -4.61 10.63
N GLY A 74 13.02 -4.08 11.73
CA GLY A 74 13.77 -3.19 12.63
C GLY A 74 13.69 -1.71 12.29
N MET A 75 13.18 -1.34 11.11
CA MET A 75 13.04 0.06 10.71
C MET A 75 12.01 0.84 11.53
N CYS A 76 10.98 0.17 12.04
CA CYS A 76 9.93 0.81 12.79
C CYS A 76 10.16 0.67 14.29
N SER A 77 10.21 1.80 15.01
CA SER A 77 10.37 1.82 16.46
C SER A 77 9.22 1.15 17.23
N LEU A 78 8.02 1.08 16.64
CA LEU A 78 6.85 0.43 17.24
C LEU A 78 6.83 -1.08 16.98
N HIS A 79 7.43 -1.52 15.87
CA HIS A 79 7.40 -2.91 15.40
C HIS A 79 8.81 -3.34 14.96
N PRO A 80 9.78 -3.46 15.89
CA PRO A 80 11.17 -3.76 15.55
C PRO A 80 11.34 -5.15 14.93
N ASP A 81 10.46 -6.10 15.24
CA ASP A 81 10.59 -7.48 14.75
C ASP A 81 9.92 -7.71 13.38
N LEU A 82 9.20 -6.71 12.85
CA LEU A 82 8.37 -6.86 11.65
C LEU A 82 8.80 -5.91 10.54
N LYS A 83 8.69 -6.37 9.29
CA LYS A 83 8.68 -5.50 8.12
C LYS A 83 7.35 -4.75 8.12
N CYS A 84 7.37 -3.43 8.29
CA CYS A 84 6.15 -2.64 8.21
C CYS A 84 6.35 -1.32 7.45
N TYR A 85 5.31 -0.93 6.73
CA TYR A 85 5.19 0.38 6.12
C TYR A 85 4.44 1.32 7.06
N HIS A 86 4.96 2.53 7.28
CA HIS A 86 4.31 3.57 8.06
C HIS A 86 3.76 4.65 7.13
N SER A 87 2.44 4.86 7.18
CA SER A 87 1.79 5.96 6.47
C SER A 87 1.81 7.21 7.35
N CYS A 88 2.62 8.21 6.98
CA CYS A 88 2.71 9.48 7.72
C CYS A 88 1.37 10.24 7.77
N VAL A 89 0.54 10.11 6.73
CA VAL A 89 -0.73 10.84 6.61
C VAL A 89 -1.78 10.34 7.60
N THR A 90 -1.90 9.03 7.73
CA THR A 90 -2.92 8.39 8.59
C THR A 90 -2.36 7.92 9.93
N ASN A 91 -1.04 7.99 10.09
CA ASN A 91 -0.28 7.44 11.21
C ASN A 91 -0.57 5.94 11.45
N LEU A 92 -0.83 5.19 10.37
CA LEU A 92 -1.09 3.76 10.41
C LEU A 92 0.13 2.96 9.97
N HIS A 93 0.34 1.82 10.62
CA HIS A 93 1.40 0.88 10.31
C HIS A 93 0.83 -0.35 9.63
N PHE A 94 1.43 -0.81 8.55
CA PHE A 94 0.97 -1.98 7.80
C PHE A 94 2.09 -3.01 7.75
N LYS A 95 1.84 -4.21 8.27
CA LYS A 95 2.77 -5.33 8.11
C LYS A 95 2.94 -5.64 6.62
N LEU A 96 4.18 -5.80 6.17
CA LEU A 96 4.54 -6.17 4.81
C LEU A 96 4.82 -7.67 4.73
N ASP A 97 3.76 -8.43 4.48
CA ASP A 97 3.82 -9.86 4.20
C ASP A 97 4.07 -10.12 2.70
N ARG A 98 4.49 -11.34 2.35
CA ARG A 98 4.76 -11.73 0.95
C ARG A 98 3.60 -11.37 0.01
N LEU A 99 2.36 -11.68 0.41
CA LEU A 99 1.16 -11.36 -0.38
C LEU A 99 1.01 -9.86 -0.62
N LYS A 100 1.25 -9.04 0.40
CA LYS A 100 1.14 -7.58 0.29
C LYS A 100 2.23 -7.00 -0.60
N ASN A 101 3.44 -7.56 -0.54
CA ASN A 101 4.52 -7.19 -1.45
C ASN A 101 4.17 -7.55 -2.90
N ILE A 102 3.57 -8.73 -3.15
CA ILE A 102 3.09 -9.11 -4.50
C ILE A 102 2.04 -8.11 -4.99
N VAL A 103 1.02 -7.82 -4.19
CA VAL A 103 -0.05 -6.88 -4.58
C VAL A 103 0.50 -5.48 -4.83
N TRP A 104 1.45 -5.03 -4.02
CA TRP A 104 2.07 -3.72 -4.18
C TRP A 104 2.97 -3.68 -5.41
N ALA A 105 3.85 -4.66 -5.60
CA ALA A 105 4.69 -4.80 -6.79
C ALA A 105 3.85 -4.85 -8.08
N ALA A 106 2.76 -5.62 -8.10
CA ALA A 106 1.83 -5.65 -9.22
C ALA A 106 1.19 -4.28 -9.50
N ALA A 107 0.87 -3.50 -8.45
CA ALA A 107 0.33 -2.16 -8.61
C ALA A 107 1.38 -1.16 -9.12
N ILE A 108 2.65 -1.32 -8.74
CA ILE A 108 3.78 -0.52 -9.27
C ILE A 108 3.95 -0.81 -10.76
N LYS A 109 3.99 -2.09 -11.17
CA LYS A 109 4.06 -2.45 -12.61
C LYS A 109 2.92 -1.87 -13.43
N LYS A 110 1.73 -1.74 -12.84
CA LYS A 110 0.55 -1.13 -13.49
C LYS A 110 0.54 0.40 -13.44
N GLY A 111 1.52 1.05 -12.81
CA GLY A 111 1.57 2.50 -12.64
C GLY A 111 0.52 3.08 -11.68
N MET A 112 -0.12 2.23 -10.87
CA MET A 112 -1.16 2.65 -9.91
C MET A 112 -0.61 2.96 -8.51
N ALA A 113 0.62 2.54 -8.24
CA ALA A 113 1.29 2.72 -6.96
C ALA A 113 2.78 3.04 -7.17
N SER A 114 3.45 3.45 -6.11
CA SER A 114 4.90 3.69 -6.10
C SER A 114 5.53 3.04 -4.87
N LEU A 115 6.87 2.97 -4.79
CA LEU A 115 7.58 2.41 -3.63
C LEU A 115 7.27 3.13 -2.30
N ILE A 116 6.78 4.37 -2.35
CA ILE A 116 6.45 5.18 -1.17
C ILE A 116 4.95 5.21 -0.86
N THR A 117 4.11 4.93 -1.87
CA THR A 117 2.66 5.03 -1.77
C THR A 117 2.05 3.69 -2.19
N PRO A 118 1.61 2.85 -1.22
CA PRO A 118 0.96 1.60 -1.53
C PRO A 118 -0.41 1.86 -2.18
N PRO A 119 -0.97 0.86 -2.90
CA PRO A 119 -2.30 0.97 -3.48
C PRO A 119 -3.36 0.99 -2.36
N LEU A 120 -3.73 2.19 -1.88
CA LEU A 120 -4.66 2.40 -0.78
C LEU A 120 -6.08 1.86 -1.07
N ALA A 121 -6.46 1.73 -2.34
CA ALA A 121 -7.72 1.11 -2.74
C ALA A 121 -7.77 -0.41 -2.48
N SER A 122 -6.63 -1.05 -2.19
CA SER A 122 -6.56 -2.48 -1.95
C SER A 122 -7.10 -2.86 -0.57
N ASN A 123 -7.82 -3.99 -0.51
CA ASN A 123 -8.27 -4.60 0.75
C ASN A 123 -7.12 -4.89 1.74
N HIS A 124 -5.88 -4.96 1.26
CA HIS A 124 -4.70 -5.26 2.08
C HIS A 124 -4.15 -4.07 2.86
N PHE A 125 -4.53 -2.84 2.52
CA PHE A 125 -4.06 -1.60 3.15
C PHE A 125 -5.22 -0.83 3.81
N LYS A 126 -6.15 -1.56 4.43
CA LYS A 126 -7.27 -1.00 5.21
C LYS A 126 -6.90 -0.77 6.67
N THR A 127 -7.51 0.24 7.29
CA THR A 127 -7.32 0.56 8.72
C THR A 127 -7.58 -0.63 9.65
N SER A 128 -8.52 -1.51 9.30
CA SER A 128 -8.81 -2.74 10.07
C SER A 128 -7.66 -3.75 10.09
N VAL A 129 -6.77 -3.70 9.10
CA VAL A 129 -5.59 -4.58 8.94
C VAL A 129 -4.32 -3.90 9.44
N ALA A 130 -4.39 -2.61 9.80
CA ALA A 130 -3.25 -1.88 10.33
C ALA A 130 -2.79 -2.49 11.67
N LEU A 131 -1.48 -2.56 11.85
CA LEU A 131 -0.86 -2.92 13.11
C LEU A 131 -1.25 -1.88 14.16
N ARG A 132 -1.72 -2.35 15.30
CA ARG A 132 -1.97 -1.49 16.46
C ARG A 132 -0.61 -1.06 17.03
N ASN A 133 -0.58 0.10 17.67
CA ASN A 133 0.61 0.61 18.38
C ASN A 133 0.91 -0.30 19.59
N THR A 134 1.65 -1.37 19.36
CA THR A 134 2.02 -2.34 20.41
C THR A 134 3.47 -2.16 20.77
N ILE A 135 3.81 -1.08 21.48
CA ILE A 135 5.15 -0.92 22.11
C ILE A 135 5.32 -1.96 23.24
N SER A 136 4.25 -2.62 23.70
CA SER A 136 4.31 -3.46 24.89
C SER A 136 3.29 -4.60 24.89
N SER A 137 3.55 -5.65 24.12
CA SER A 137 3.06 -6.97 24.54
C SER A 137 4.23 -7.94 24.65
N ARG A 138 4.97 -7.81 25.75
CA ARG A 138 5.94 -8.79 26.27
C ARG A 138 5.23 -10.08 26.74
N ARG A 139 4.42 -10.68 25.87
CA ARG A 139 3.89 -12.03 26.00
C ARG A 139 3.99 -12.58 24.58
N SER A 140 5.12 -13.13 24.14
CA SER A 140 5.71 -14.36 24.66
C SER A 140 7.11 -14.61 24.07
N HIS A 141 8.02 -14.93 24.99
CA HIS A 141 9.29 -15.66 24.83
C HIS A 141 10.57 -14.87 24.44
N PRO A 142 11.60 -14.89 25.32
CA PRO A 142 12.89 -14.29 25.06
C PRO A 142 13.76 -15.26 24.25
N SER A 143 14.29 -14.83 23.11
CA SER A 143 15.53 -15.43 22.63
C SER A 143 16.34 -14.44 21.79
N LYS A 144 17.33 -13.89 22.49
CA LYS A 144 18.67 -13.50 22.02
C LYS A 144 18.80 -12.15 21.31
N ASN A 145 19.39 -11.22 22.08
CA ASN A 145 20.42 -10.25 21.71
C ASN A 145 20.33 -9.65 20.31
N TYR A 146 19.72 -8.47 20.21
CA TYR A 146 20.10 -7.50 19.18
C TYR A 146 20.65 -6.24 19.84
N VAL A 147 21.90 -5.95 19.52
CA VAL A 147 22.62 -4.75 19.93
C VAL A 147 21.92 -3.56 19.27
N ILE A 148 21.38 -2.65 20.08
CA ILE A 148 20.83 -1.39 19.60
C ILE A 148 21.98 -0.56 19.04
N LEU A 149 22.22 -0.62 17.73
CA LEU A 149 22.97 0.42 17.05
C LEU A 149 21.99 1.48 16.57
N SER A 150 21.84 2.46 17.46
CA SER A 150 21.33 3.78 17.13
C SER A 150 22.16 4.41 16.00
N SER A 151 21.46 5.20 15.19
CA SER A 151 21.97 6.31 14.38
C SER A 151 22.33 6.05 12.92
N ARG A 152 21.64 6.86 12.10
CA ARG A 152 22.04 7.43 10.81
C ARG A 152 21.59 6.66 9.57
N TRP A 153 20.46 7.13 9.05
CA TRP A 153 20.00 6.90 7.69
C TRP A 153 21.15 7.16 6.70
N PRO A 154 21.54 6.22 5.83
CA PRO A 154 22.29 6.60 4.65
C PRO A 154 21.33 7.34 3.72
N ALA A 155 21.57 8.63 3.52
CA ALA A 155 20.98 9.38 2.43
C ALA A 155 21.44 8.73 1.12
N ILE A 156 20.62 7.85 0.55
CA ILE A 156 20.84 7.31 -0.80
C ILE A 156 20.36 8.37 -1.79
N HIS A 157 21.17 9.41 -1.97
CA HIS A 157 21.12 10.33 -3.09
C HIS A 157 22.57 10.68 -3.45
N GLN A 158 23.14 10.01 -4.46
CA GLN A 158 24.21 10.60 -5.26
C GLN A 158 24.20 9.98 -6.65
N LEU A 159 23.33 10.55 -7.49
CA LEU A 159 23.54 10.91 -8.89
C LEU A 159 24.59 10.12 -9.68
N MET A 160 24.12 9.24 -10.57
CA MET A 160 24.85 8.92 -11.79
C MET A 160 24.79 10.12 -12.74
N SER A 161 25.76 11.03 -12.62
CA SER A 161 26.06 12.01 -13.67
C SER A 161 27.10 11.40 -14.62
N GLY A 162 26.64 10.73 -15.67
CA GLY A 162 27.48 10.33 -16.81
C GLY A 162 27.56 11.46 -17.85
N PRO A 163 28.75 11.79 -18.39
CA PRO A 163 28.87 12.78 -19.45
C PRO A 163 28.44 12.20 -20.81
N LEU A 164 27.49 12.88 -21.47
CA LEU A 164 27.16 12.72 -22.88
C LEU A 164 28.38 13.10 -23.74
N LYS A 165 29.07 12.10 -24.29
CA LYS A 165 30.01 12.33 -25.39
C LYS A 165 29.19 12.45 -26.68
N ILE A 166 29.00 13.70 -27.11
CA ILE A 166 28.43 14.06 -28.41
C ILE A 166 29.45 13.63 -29.47
N LEU A 167 29.02 12.76 -30.39
CA LEU A 167 29.73 12.51 -31.64
C LEU A 167 29.79 13.81 -32.44
N ALA A 168 30.99 14.27 -32.78
CA ALA A 168 31.21 15.24 -33.83
C ALA A 168 31.85 14.51 -35.01
N ASP A 169 31.13 14.52 -36.13
CA ASP A 169 31.56 14.25 -37.50
C ASP A 169 32.91 14.89 -37.84
N ALA A 170 33.77 14.11 -38.51
CA ALA A 170 34.71 14.56 -39.52
C ALA A 170 35.11 13.39 -40.43
#